data_AF-A0A962S9U0-F1
#
_entry.id   AF-A0A962S9U0-F1
#
_cell.length_a   1.000
_cell.length_b   1.000
_cell.length_c   1.000
_cell.angle_alpha   90.00
_cell.angle_beta   90.00
_cell.angle_gamma   90.00
#
_symmetry.space_group_name_H-M   'P 1'
#
loop_
_entity.id
_entity.type
_entity.pdbx_description
1 polymer ?
#
loop_
_entity_poly.entity_id
_entity_poly.type
_entity_poly.pdbx_seq_one_letter_code
_entity_poly.pdbx_strand_id
1 'polypeptide(L)'
;MISCIDVYYGLWAHQASGPSFGNEYDPWTPENLKTLDPAGYALVEKFFPPYLDWTIRLDDSFSASETFDLREDASKPYTLKSKFIKDVALTGDNHSHLRGNQLDNTLTGNRGENTVFFEGTFGEYTITKEGGVTVVRDSVSGRDGTDTLENIELLQFMDLRIGVSEI
;
A
#
# COMPACT_ATOMS: atom_id res chain seq x y z
N MET A 1 -17.40 19.43 -3.67
CA MET A 1 -17.60 18.49 -4.78
C MET A 1 -16.77 17.27 -4.54
N ILE A 2 -17.47 16.16 -4.31
CA ILE A 2 -16.94 14.82 -4.19
C ILE A 2 -17.46 14.02 -5.38
N SER A 3 -16.65 13.11 -5.88
CA SER A 3 -16.95 12.35 -7.09
C SER A 3 -16.89 10.85 -6.83
N CYS A 4 -17.46 10.09 -7.75
CA CYS A 4 -17.43 8.63 -7.73
C CYS A 4 -15.99 8.08 -7.58
N ILE A 5 -15.02 8.70 -8.27
CA ILE A 5 -13.60 8.26 -8.21
C ILE A 5 -12.98 8.50 -6.84
N ASP A 6 -13.38 9.55 -6.11
CA ASP A 6 -12.85 9.79 -4.78
C ASP A 6 -13.32 8.72 -3.78
N VAL A 7 -14.57 8.27 -3.91
CA VAL A 7 -15.10 7.18 -3.08
C VAL A 7 -14.50 5.83 -3.49
N TYR A 8 -14.30 5.61 -4.79
CA TYR A 8 -13.72 4.38 -5.33
C TYR A 8 -12.36 4.05 -4.72
N TYR A 9 -11.50 5.07 -4.55
CA TYR A 9 -10.18 4.94 -3.91
C TYR A 9 -10.18 5.26 -2.41
N GLY A 10 -11.33 5.32 -1.75
CA GLY A 10 -11.41 5.58 -0.31
C GLY A 10 -10.88 6.95 0.12
N LEU A 11 -10.73 7.91 -0.80
CA LEU A 11 -10.15 9.24 -0.53
C LEU A 11 -11.01 10.09 0.40
N TRP A 12 -12.21 9.64 0.77
CA TRP A 12 -13.06 10.29 1.76
C TRP A 12 -13.53 9.37 2.89
N ALA A 13 -13.05 8.13 2.96
CA ALA A 13 -13.34 7.22 4.06
C ALA A 13 -12.64 7.71 5.35
N HIS A 14 -13.24 8.68 6.03
CA HIS A 14 -12.85 9.16 7.36
C HIS A 14 -14.03 9.17 8.34
N GLN A 15 -15.25 8.87 7.87
CA GLN A 15 -16.44 8.63 8.68
C GLN A 15 -16.94 7.20 8.42
N ALA A 16 -17.08 6.43 9.50
CA ALA A 16 -17.54 5.03 9.43
C ALA A 16 -19.02 4.89 9.02
N SER A 17 -19.77 5.99 8.92
CA SER A 17 -21.19 5.99 8.53
C SER A 17 -21.65 7.38 8.06
N GLY A 18 -22.57 7.41 7.10
CA GLY A 18 -23.18 8.64 6.59
C GLY A 18 -22.61 9.06 5.24
N PRO A 19 -23.36 9.86 4.46
CA PRO A 19 -22.95 10.22 3.10
C PRO A 19 -21.65 11.04 3.10
N SER A 20 -20.93 10.89 2.00
CA SER A 20 -19.64 11.48 1.70
C SER A 20 -19.66 13.02 1.75
N PHE A 21 -18.59 13.62 2.29
CA PHE A 21 -18.33 15.06 2.34
C PHE A 21 -19.56 15.92 2.69
N GLY A 22 -20.08 15.78 3.92
CA GLY A 22 -21.17 16.64 4.38
C GLY A 22 -22.49 16.44 3.61
N ASN A 23 -22.79 15.20 3.24
CA ASN A 23 -23.99 14.80 2.48
C ASN A 23 -24.03 15.23 1.01
N GLU A 24 -22.89 15.50 0.39
CA GLU A 24 -22.84 15.88 -1.04
C GLU A 24 -22.98 14.66 -1.98
N TYR A 25 -22.61 13.46 -1.51
CA TYR A 25 -22.70 12.24 -2.30
C TYR A 25 -23.03 11.02 -1.44
N ASP A 26 -23.98 10.22 -1.88
CA ASP A 26 -24.56 9.15 -1.04
C ASP A 26 -23.56 8.02 -0.74
N PRO A 27 -22.72 7.53 -1.67
CA PRO A 27 -21.65 6.58 -1.34
C PRO A 27 -20.55 7.18 -0.46
N TRP A 28 -20.11 6.46 0.56
CA TRP A 28 -19.01 6.90 1.47
C TRP A 28 -17.87 5.90 1.64
N THR A 29 -18.04 4.68 1.14
CA THR A 29 -16.95 3.71 1.07
C THR A 29 -16.96 2.98 -0.28
N PRO A 30 -15.82 2.43 -0.72
CA PRO A 30 -15.77 1.58 -1.91
C PRO A 30 -16.79 0.42 -1.88
N GLU A 31 -17.09 -0.11 -0.69
CA GLU A 31 -18.02 -1.23 -0.50
C GLU A 31 -19.48 -0.83 -0.77
N ASN A 32 -19.92 0.36 -0.35
CA ASN A 32 -21.28 0.83 -0.62
C ASN A 32 -21.45 1.55 -1.96
N LEU A 33 -20.35 1.93 -2.62
CA LEU A 33 -20.40 2.55 -3.94
C LEU A 33 -21.08 1.65 -4.98
N LYS A 34 -20.83 0.34 -4.93
CA LYS A 34 -21.43 -0.63 -5.88
C LYS A 34 -22.94 -0.71 -5.77
N THR A 35 -23.50 -0.44 -4.58
CA THR A 35 -24.94 -0.57 -4.32
C THR A 35 -25.66 0.76 -4.47
N LEU A 36 -25.03 1.87 -4.04
CA LEU A 36 -25.62 3.20 -4.03
C LEU A 36 -25.42 3.97 -5.35
N ASP A 37 -24.34 3.71 -6.09
CA ASP A 37 -24.14 4.22 -7.45
C ASP A 37 -23.48 3.17 -8.37
N PRO A 38 -24.22 2.12 -8.77
CA PRO A 38 -23.68 1.07 -9.65
C PRO A 38 -23.26 1.58 -11.03
N ALA A 39 -23.89 2.65 -11.54
CA ALA A 39 -23.58 3.20 -12.85
C ALA A 39 -22.26 3.98 -12.82
N GLY A 40 -22.05 4.81 -11.79
CA GLY A 40 -20.78 5.48 -11.56
C GLY A 40 -19.65 4.49 -11.30
N TYR A 41 -19.90 3.47 -10.45
CA TYR A 41 -18.92 2.41 -10.19
C TYR A 41 -18.47 1.71 -11.48
N ALA A 42 -19.42 1.26 -12.30
CA ALA A 42 -19.12 0.60 -13.57
C ALA A 42 -18.40 1.52 -14.57
N LEU A 43 -18.67 2.84 -14.51
CA LEU A 43 -17.97 3.82 -15.32
C LEU A 43 -16.50 3.96 -14.89
N VAL A 44 -16.23 4.04 -13.58
CA VAL A 44 -14.86 4.14 -13.05
C VAL A 44 -14.05 2.89 -13.42
N GLU A 45 -14.60 1.69 -13.20
CA GLU A 45 -13.92 0.42 -13.55
C GLU A 45 -13.57 0.28 -15.04
N LYS A 46 -14.26 1.01 -15.92
CA LYS A 46 -13.96 1.00 -17.36
C LYS A 46 -12.64 1.69 -17.70
N PHE A 47 -12.21 2.65 -16.88
CA PHE A 47 -11.04 3.49 -17.16
C PHE A 47 -9.93 3.36 -16.13
N PHE A 48 -10.26 2.99 -14.89
CA PHE A 48 -9.37 3.03 -13.75
C PHE A 48 -9.19 1.64 -13.14
N PRO A 49 -7.94 1.24 -12.82
CA PRO A 49 -7.69 -0.01 -12.11
C PRO A 49 -8.17 0.09 -10.64
N PRO A 50 -8.31 -1.05 -9.94
CA PRO A 50 -8.71 -1.08 -8.52
C PRO A 50 -7.64 -0.57 -7.55
N TYR A 51 -6.59 0.08 -8.06
CA TYR A 51 -5.49 0.68 -7.32
C TYR A 51 -5.06 2.00 -8.00
N LEU A 52 -4.29 2.80 -7.29
CA LEU A 52 -3.63 4.00 -7.80
C LEU A 52 -2.31 3.61 -8.45
N ASP A 53 -2.15 3.97 -9.73
CA ASP A 53 -1.02 3.53 -10.57
C ASP A 53 0.17 4.51 -10.57
N TRP A 54 0.17 5.50 -9.66
CA TRP A 54 1.28 6.44 -9.50
C TRP A 54 2.08 6.13 -8.23
N THR A 55 3.37 6.43 -8.27
CA THR A 55 4.25 6.34 -7.09
C THR A 55 3.93 7.45 -6.10
N ILE A 56 3.58 7.07 -4.87
CA ILE A 56 3.51 8.00 -3.75
C ILE A 56 4.91 8.20 -3.19
N ARG A 57 5.39 9.44 -3.25
CA ARG A 57 6.65 9.84 -2.61
C ARG A 57 6.34 10.37 -1.22
N LEU A 58 6.80 9.67 -0.19
CA LEU A 58 6.65 10.12 1.19
C LEU A 58 7.64 11.24 1.47
N ASP A 59 7.13 12.34 2.00
CA ASP A 59 7.91 13.50 2.39
C ASP A 59 9.02 13.12 3.39
N ASP A 60 10.16 13.79 3.34
CA ASP A 60 11.31 13.48 4.19
C ASP A 60 11.06 13.74 5.68
N SER A 61 9.98 14.46 6.01
CA SER A 61 9.48 14.62 7.37
C SER A 61 8.72 13.40 7.91
N PHE A 62 8.47 12.37 7.10
CA PHE A 62 7.88 11.12 7.59
C PHE A 62 8.77 10.53 8.70
N SER A 63 8.15 10.23 9.84
CA SER A 63 8.84 9.91 11.08
C SER A 63 9.90 8.82 10.92
N ALA A 64 11.05 9.03 11.55
CA ALA A 64 12.07 8.00 11.68
C ALA A 64 11.52 6.78 12.45
N SER A 65 11.90 5.59 12.01
CA SER A 65 11.48 4.29 12.58
C SER A 65 9.98 3.99 12.49
N GLU A 66 9.16 4.84 11.86
CA GLU A 66 7.78 4.50 11.55
C GLU A 66 7.69 3.64 10.29
N THR A 67 6.66 2.80 10.26
CA THR A 67 6.29 2.01 9.08
C THR A 67 5.10 2.66 8.40
N PHE A 68 5.23 2.94 7.11
CA PHE A 68 4.11 3.30 6.27
C PHE A 68 3.45 2.01 5.75
N ASP A 69 2.18 1.83 6.11
CA ASP A 69 1.43 0.61 5.79
C ASP A 69 0.52 0.84 4.59
N LEU A 70 0.61 -0.06 3.62
CA LEU A 70 -0.36 -0.18 2.54
C LEU A 70 -1.51 -1.12 2.91
N ARG A 71 -1.42 -1.87 4.01
CA ARG A 71 -2.52 -2.73 4.47
C ARG A 71 -3.48 -1.94 5.36
N GLU A 72 -4.78 -2.21 5.23
CA GLU A 72 -5.79 -1.59 6.10
C GLU A 72 -5.58 -1.99 7.55
N ASP A 73 -5.47 -0.98 8.42
CA ASP A 73 -5.38 -1.08 9.87
C ASP A 73 -6.28 -0.01 10.49
N ALA A 74 -7.32 -0.44 11.21
CA ALA A 74 -8.28 0.45 11.85
C ALA A 74 -7.65 1.41 12.88
N SER A 75 -6.47 1.09 13.41
CA SER A 75 -5.70 1.98 14.30
C SER A 75 -4.93 3.07 13.56
N LYS A 76 -4.79 2.95 12.23
CA LYS A 76 -4.12 3.90 11.33
C LYS A 76 -5.11 4.39 10.27
N PRO A 77 -5.91 5.43 10.54
CA PRO A 77 -6.98 5.87 9.63
C PRO A 77 -6.54 6.18 8.20
N TYR A 78 -5.27 6.56 7.98
CA TYR A 78 -4.74 6.79 6.64
C TYR A 78 -4.76 5.54 5.76
N THR A 79 -4.77 4.34 6.36
CA THR A 79 -4.71 3.06 5.65
C THR A 79 -5.96 2.73 4.85
N LEU A 80 -7.09 3.38 5.16
CA LEU A 80 -8.30 3.34 4.31
C LEU A 80 -8.04 3.89 2.90
N LYS A 81 -7.04 4.77 2.76
CA LYS A 81 -6.58 5.33 1.48
C LYS A 81 -5.40 4.55 0.95
N SER A 82 -4.40 4.27 1.79
CA SER A 82 -3.16 3.63 1.30
C SER A 82 -3.35 2.18 0.87
N LYS A 83 -4.45 1.50 1.27
CA LYS A 83 -4.82 0.19 0.71
C LYS A 83 -5.05 0.14 -0.80
N PHE A 84 -5.20 1.29 -1.44
CA PHE A 84 -5.30 1.41 -2.88
C PHE A 84 -3.98 1.77 -3.56
N ILE A 85 -2.92 2.08 -2.81
CA ILE A 85 -1.60 2.39 -3.37
C ILE A 85 -0.86 1.08 -3.65
N LYS A 86 -0.15 1.01 -4.78
CA LYS A 86 0.79 -0.08 -5.08
C LYS A 86 2.25 0.33 -5.02
N ASP A 87 2.56 1.61 -5.31
CA ASP A 87 3.94 2.07 -5.46
C ASP A 87 4.25 3.17 -4.43
N VAL A 88 5.29 2.98 -3.64
CA VAL A 88 5.75 3.93 -2.61
C VAL A 88 7.25 4.12 -2.71
N ALA A 89 7.68 5.38 -2.62
CA ALA A 89 9.09 5.72 -2.45
C ALA A 89 9.29 6.58 -1.21
N LEU A 90 10.15 6.13 -0.30
CA LEU A 90 10.66 6.96 0.79
C LEU A 90 11.58 8.05 0.23
N THR A 91 11.61 9.20 0.89
CA THR A 91 12.56 10.28 0.57
C THR A 91 13.33 10.70 1.84
N GLY A 92 14.39 11.50 1.66
CA GLY A 92 15.25 11.94 2.76
C GLY A 92 16.21 10.87 3.28
N ASP A 93 16.60 11.02 4.54
CA ASP A 93 17.64 10.21 5.19
C ASP A 93 17.12 9.44 6.43
N ASN A 94 15.81 9.53 6.73
CA ASN A 94 15.22 8.86 7.90
C ASN A 94 15.17 7.33 7.71
N HIS A 95 15.44 6.59 8.79
CA HIS A 95 15.29 5.14 8.90
C HIS A 95 13.82 4.71 8.96
N SER A 96 13.02 5.11 7.97
CA SER A 96 11.60 4.76 7.88
C SER A 96 11.42 3.42 7.19
N HIS A 97 10.24 2.83 7.30
CA HIS A 97 9.99 1.46 6.88
C HIS A 97 8.71 1.37 6.05
N LEU A 98 8.55 0.27 5.31
CA LEU A 98 7.42 0.04 4.43
C LEU A 98 6.78 -1.32 4.74
N ARG A 99 5.45 -1.38 4.64
CA ARG A 99 4.70 -2.64 4.55
C ARG A 99 3.78 -2.59 3.33
N GLY A 100 3.91 -3.59 2.47
CA GLY A 100 3.06 -3.76 1.29
C GLY A 100 1.61 -4.14 1.61
N ASN A 101 0.83 -4.39 0.57
CA ASN A 101 -0.51 -4.95 0.63
C ASN A 101 -0.60 -6.20 -0.26
N GLN A 102 -1.80 -6.71 -0.50
CA GLN A 102 -1.99 -7.93 -1.30
C GLN A 102 -1.76 -7.75 -2.82
N LEU A 103 -1.48 -6.53 -3.29
CA LEU A 103 -1.16 -6.24 -4.68
C LEU A 103 0.34 -6.48 -4.92
N ASP A 104 0.74 -6.54 -6.19
CA ASP A 104 2.17 -6.50 -6.54
C ASP A 104 2.68 -5.07 -6.34
N ASN A 105 3.52 -4.83 -5.32
CA ASN A 105 3.97 -3.49 -4.97
C ASN A 105 5.37 -3.15 -5.51
N THR A 106 5.61 -1.87 -5.77
CA THR A 106 6.97 -1.32 -5.92
C THR A 106 7.31 -0.51 -4.69
N LEU A 107 8.26 -0.99 -3.88
CA LEU A 107 8.64 -0.36 -2.62
C LEU A 107 10.10 0.12 -2.70
N THR A 108 10.27 1.43 -2.77
CA THR A 108 11.59 2.07 -2.86
C THR A 108 11.97 2.71 -1.53
N GLY A 109 13.12 2.35 -0.98
CA GLY A 109 13.70 3.00 0.18
C GLY A 109 14.34 4.35 -0.13
N ASN A 110 14.98 4.94 0.87
CA ASN A 110 15.67 6.22 0.83
C ASN A 110 17.16 6.05 1.20
N ARG A 111 17.80 7.07 1.76
CA ARG A 111 19.23 7.03 2.14
C ARG A 111 19.47 6.49 3.55
N GLY A 112 18.39 6.29 4.33
CA GLY A 112 18.43 5.62 5.61
C GLY A 112 18.36 4.10 5.44
N GLU A 113 18.55 3.39 6.55
CA GLU A 113 18.29 1.94 6.63
C GLU A 113 16.77 1.69 6.66
N ASN A 114 16.25 1.07 5.60
CA ASN A 114 14.84 0.76 5.44
C ASN A 114 14.58 -0.73 5.61
N THR A 115 13.48 -1.05 6.30
CA THR A 115 12.98 -2.42 6.45
C THR A 115 11.66 -2.55 5.70
N VAL A 116 11.51 -3.64 4.94
CA VAL A 116 10.20 -4.07 4.40
C VAL A 116 9.68 -5.23 5.25
N PHE A 117 8.43 -5.11 5.70
CA PHE A 117 7.77 -6.09 6.55
C PHE A 117 6.82 -6.97 5.74
N PHE A 118 6.92 -8.28 5.95
CA PHE A 118 6.08 -9.31 5.34
C PHE A 118 5.26 -10.02 6.43
N GLU A 119 4.07 -10.50 6.07
CA GLU A 119 3.12 -11.10 7.03
C GLU A 119 3.41 -12.58 7.34
N GLY A 120 4.18 -13.25 6.48
CA GLY A 120 4.47 -14.67 6.55
C GLY A 120 5.85 -15.03 7.09
N THR A 121 6.11 -16.34 7.16
CA THR A 121 7.45 -16.88 7.49
C THR A 121 8.35 -16.84 6.26
N PHE A 122 9.67 -16.75 6.44
CA PHE A 122 10.65 -16.68 5.35
C PHE A 122 10.49 -17.84 4.34
N GLY A 123 10.15 -19.05 4.82
CA GLY A 123 9.95 -20.22 3.98
C GLY A 123 8.75 -20.17 3.02
N GLU A 124 7.84 -19.20 3.19
CA GLU A 124 6.68 -19.00 2.32
C GLU A 124 6.98 -18.05 1.15
N TYR A 125 8.21 -17.53 1.03
CA TYR A 125 8.58 -16.57 -0.01
C TYR A 125 9.68 -17.11 -0.92
N THR A 126 9.60 -16.73 -2.19
CA THR A 126 10.71 -16.87 -3.14
C THR A 126 11.33 -15.49 -3.36
N ILE A 127 12.63 -15.37 -3.14
CA ILE A 127 13.34 -14.09 -3.27
C ILE A 127 14.37 -14.21 -4.39
N THR A 128 14.38 -13.24 -5.29
CA THR A 128 15.33 -13.15 -6.40
C THR A 128 15.93 -11.76 -6.47
N LYS A 129 17.17 -11.65 -6.96
CA LYS A 129 17.85 -10.38 -7.14
C LYS A 129 18.42 -10.26 -8.53
N GLU A 130 18.14 -9.15 -9.18
CA GLU A 130 18.71 -8.82 -10.48
C GLU A 130 18.86 -7.30 -10.62
N GLY A 131 20.02 -6.83 -11.07
CA GLY A 131 20.22 -5.42 -11.40
C GLY A 131 20.06 -4.42 -10.24
N GLY A 132 20.25 -4.85 -8.99
CA GLY A 132 20.03 -3.99 -7.80
C GLY A 132 18.58 -3.95 -7.32
N VAL A 133 17.69 -4.69 -7.97
CA VAL A 133 16.29 -4.88 -7.59
C VAL A 133 16.15 -6.23 -6.88
N THR A 134 15.38 -6.26 -5.80
CA THR A 134 15.01 -7.51 -5.10
C THR A 134 13.53 -7.78 -5.33
N VAL A 135 13.18 -8.93 -5.92
CA VAL A 135 11.79 -9.35 -6.09
C VAL A 135 11.46 -10.40 -5.03
N VAL A 136 10.47 -10.12 -4.19
CA VAL A 136 9.96 -11.00 -3.14
C VAL A 136 8.57 -11.47 -3.52
N ARG A 137 8.42 -12.78 -3.76
CA ARG A 137 7.15 -13.37 -4.17
C ARG A 137 6.58 -14.25 -3.07
N ASP A 138 5.41 -13.88 -2.57
CA ASP A 138 4.65 -14.68 -1.61
C ASP A 138 4.02 -15.91 -2.29
N SER A 139 4.10 -17.07 -1.64
CA SER A 139 3.42 -18.29 -2.07
C SER A 139 1.97 -18.38 -1.60
N VAL A 140 1.57 -17.53 -0.63
CA VAL A 140 0.21 -17.48 -0.08
C VAL A 140 -0.61 -16.43 -0.83
N SER A 141 -1.66 -16.89 -1.53
CA SER A 141 -2.53 -16.01 -2.32
C SER A 141 -3.24 -14.97 -1.44
N GLY A 142 -3.21 -13.71 -1.88
CA GLY A 142 -3.95 -12.61 -1.25
C GLY A 142 -3.34 -12.07 0.03
N ARG A 143 -2.08 -12.40 0.34
CA ARG A 143 -1.37 -11.88 1.51
C ARG A 143 -0.44 -10.72 1.14
N ASP A 144 0.73 -10.98 0.54
CA ASP A 144 1.71 -9.94 0.19
C ASP A 144 2.03 -9.85 -1.32
N GLY A 145 1.48 -10.71 -2.17
CA GLY A 145 1.67 -10.61 -3.63
C GLY A 145 3.11 -10.82 -4.11
N THR A 146 3.49 -10.16 -5.20
CA THR A 146 4.86 -10.13 -5.74
C THR A 146 5.43 -8.71 -5.68
N ASP A 147 6.29 -8.46 -4.69
CA ASP A 147 6.85 -7.15 -4.44
C ASP A 147 8.19 -6.94 -5.13
N THR A 148 8.38 -5.76 -5.68
CA THR A 148 9.62 -5.26 -6.28
C THR A 148 10.23 -4.22 -5.36
N LEU A 149 11.41 -4.51 -4.82
CA LEU A 149 12.08 -3.70 -3.82
C LEU A 149 13.34 -3.05 -4.38
N GLU A 150 13.49 -1.75 -4.13
CA GLU A 150 14.64 -0.95 -4.55
C GLU A 150 15.20 -0.17 -3.36
N ASN A 151 16.52 -0.10 -3.21
CA ASN A 151 17.19 0.58 -2.09
C ASN A 151 16.63 0.15 -0.72
N ILE A 152 16.49 -1.16 -0.50
CA ILE A 152 16.05 -1.73 0.78
C ILE A 152 17.20 -2.52 1.39
N GLU A 153 17.48 -2.29 2.67
CA GLU A 153 18.55 -2.95 3.41
C GLU A 153 18.09 -4.21 4.12
N LEU A 154 16.86 -4.23 4.63
CA LEU A 154 16.38 -5.28 5.54
C LEU A 154 15.01 -5.82 5.14
N LEU A 155 14.86 -7.13 5.20
CA LEU A 155 13.57 -7.81 5.08
C LEU A 155 13.20 -8.40 6.45
N GLN A 156 11.97 -8.14 6.90
CA GLN A 156 11.43 -8.69 8.13
C GLN A 156 10.26 -9.61 7.83
N PHE A 157 10.47 -10.90 8.01
CA PHE A 157 9.46 -11.94 8.02
C PHE A 157 9.00 -12.22 9.46
N MET A 158 7.94 -13.01 9.63
CA MET A 158 7.40 -13.35 10.95
C MET A 158 8.41 -14.09 11.84
N ASP A 159 9.30 -14.90 11.25
CA ASP A 159 10.26 -15.75 11.95
C ASP A 159 11.73 -15.38 11.72
N LEU A 160 12.01 -14.47 10.77
CA LEU A 160 13.37 -14.12 10.38
C LEU A 160 13.50 -12.65 9.97
N ARG A 161 14.57 -12.01 10.47
CA ARG A 161 15.07 -10.75 9.92
C ARG A 161 16.36 -11.04 9.17
N ILE A 162 16.45 -10.59 7.92
CA ILE A 162 17.61 -10.85 7.06
C ILE A 162 18.01 -9.58 6.30
N GLY A 163 19.31 -9.31 6.22
CA GLY A 163 19.86 -8.29 5.34
C GLY A 163 19.62 -8.65 3.89
N VAL A 164 19.14 -7.70 3.09
CA VAL A 164 19.05 -7.89 1.65
C VAL A 164 20.40 -8.33 1.12
N SER A 165 21.53 -7.78 1.57
CA SER A 165 22.88 -8.22 1.15
C SER A 165 23.23 -9.69 1.44
N GLU A 166 22.50 -10.37 2.33
CA GLU A 166 22.76 -11.76 2.76
C GLU A 166 21.99 -12.81 1.95
N ILE A 167 21.05 -12.36 1.10
CA ILE A 167 20.23 -13.22 0.23
C ILE A 167 20.99 -13.68 -1.02
#